data_AF-A0A6P0I6X9-F1
#
_entry.id   AF-A0A6P0I6X9-F1
#
_cell.length_a   1.000
_cell.length_b   1.000
_cell.length_c   1.000
_cell.angle_alpha   90.00
_cell.angle_beta   90.00
_cell.angle_gamma   90.00
#
_symmetry.space_group_name_H-M   'P 1'
#
loop_
_entity.id
_entity.type
_entity.pdbx_description
1 polymer ?
#
loop_
_entity_poly.entity_id
_entity_poly.type
_entity_poly.pdbx_seq_one_letter_code
_entity_poly.pdbx_strand_id
1 'polypeptide(L)'
;MSDLESNLSALAAKVSQLEKQQITLKKYVVKLKHTLDEQIENFNHRPEAQYIENLQENFVALTLRLDELLALNNLRKSTTETQYKSPDNWQKTEEYQNQLVFDRTDSRGVLIEALETVQARLIIVSPWLNCNSIDEHLLKKFKDCLNSNCQIDIGWGYLGDRLNIGKGWKYNSLGDLQELEESYPGVFRLKLLGTHENFLVCDERFAFVGSHNFLASGNQSLEREVGVLTSDSEIIQGLIYRFDDGESLDEVEINRRFAASVKSLDEVEYLSGVIDESEMGFQGISMVVDEEEEEEEEVEYLPGVVDENEMEFQDISMMVDEEEEEEEEEEESQESVVSTEEFLRRYSEGERDFTGINLAGIDLSGKSFNDSKLNLSNANFNGANLSGADLRDFNFTGAKFKSANLSEIKLYSANLSHTKFINTNLNKAQMNSVKLEKAKFRNVNLS
;
A
#
# COMPACT_ATOMS: atom_id res chain seq x y z
N MET A 1 1.59 -60.66 -14.91
CA MET A 1 0.25 -60.64 -14.28
C MET A 1 0.34 -60.09 -12.86
N SER A 2 1.22 -60.61 -11.99
CA SER A 2 1.38 -60.10 -10.61
C SER A 2 1.75 -58.62 -10.51
N ASP A 3 2.62 -58.12 -11.39
CA ASP A 3 3.03 -56.69 -11.35
C ASP A 3 1.92 -55.75 -11.82
N LEU A 4 1.01 -56.24 -12.67
CA LEU A 4 -0.14 -55.46 -13.12
C LEU A 4 -1.21 -55.39 -12.03
N GLU A 5 -1.43 -56.49 -11.31
CA GLU A 5 -2.35 -56.57 -10.17
C GLU A 5 -1.87 -55.74 -8.97
N SER A 6 -0.57 -55.73 -8.70
CA SER A 6 0.04 -54.90 -7.66
C SER A 6 -0.11 -53.40 -7.95
N ASN A 7 0.14 -52.98 -9.20
CA ASN A 7 -0.04 -51.60 -9.61
C ASN A 7 -1.51 -51.15 -9.61
N LEU A 8 -2.45 -52.04 -9.97
CA LEU A 8 -3.89 -51.74 -9.88
C LEU A 8 -4.35 -51.56 -8.44
N SER A 9 -3.83 -52.38 -7.52
CA SER A 9 -4.13 -52.28 -6.08
C SER A 9 -3.61 -50.99 -5.47
N ALA A 10 -2.37 -50.58 -5.81
CA ALA A 10 -1.79 -49.32 -5.36
C ALA A 10 -2.55 -48.10 -5.91
N LEU A 11 -3.01 -48.15 -7.16
CA LEU A 11 -3.81 -47.09 -7.75
C LEU A 11 -5.20 -46.99 -7.09
N ALA A 12 -5.85 -48.13 -6.82
CA ALA A 12 -7.14 -48.16 -6.13
C ALA A 12 -7.05 -47.59 -4.70
N ALA A 13 -5.97 -47.89 -3.98
CA ALA A 13 -5.73 -47.32 -2.65
C ALA A 13 -5.54 -45.79 -2.71
N LYS A 14 -4.80 -45.29 -3.72
CA LYS A 14 -4.57 -43.85 -3.90
C LYS A 14 -5.85 -43.11 -4.30
N VAL A 15 -6.69 -43.70 -5.15
CA VAL A 15 -8.02 -43.16 -5.50
C VAL A 15 -8.90 -43.08 -4.25
N SER A 16 -8.95 -44.13 -3.44
CA SER A 16 -9.74 -44.12 -2.19
C SER A 16 -9.25 -43.07 -1.19
N GLN A 17 -7.92 -42.85 -1.11
CA GLN A 17 -7.34 -41.79 -0.28
C GLN A 17 -7.75 -40.39 -0.77
N LEU A 18 -7.68 -40.15 -2.08
CA LEU A 18 -8.09 -38.88 -2.68
C LEU A 18 -9.58 -38.60 -2.50
N GLU A 19 -10.44 -39.63 -2.60
CA GLU A 19 -11.87 -39.50 -2.33
C GLU A 19 -12.15 -39.08 -0.88
N LYS A 20 -11.43 -39.66 0.08
CA LYS A 20 -11.53 -39.25 1.50
C LYS A 20 -11.08 -37.80 1.71
N GLN A 21 -9.97 -37.40 1.11
CA GLN A 21 -9.49 -36.01 1.18
C GLN A 21 -10.49 -35.03 0.56
N GLN A 22 -11.10 -35.39 -0.58
CA GLN A 22 -12.10 -34.57 -1.25
C GLN A 22 -13.36 -34.37 -0.38
N ILE A 23 -13.79 -35.40 0.35
CA ILE A 23 -14.93 -35.30 1.28
C ILE A 23 -14.62 -34.34 2.43
N THR A 24 -13.42 -34.42 3.01
CA THR A 24 -12.99 -33.52 4.09
C THR A 24 -12.92 -32.06 3.62
N LEU A 25 -12.35 -31.82 2.44
CA LEU A 25 -12.31 -30.50 1.80
C LEU A 25 -13.71 -29.92 1.58
N LYS A 26 -14.64 -30.73 1.07
CA LYS A 26 -16.04 -30.29 0.87
C LYS A 26 -16.70 -29.87 2.19
N LYS A 27 -16.47 -30.60 3.28
CA LYS A 27 -16.98 -30.23 4.61
C LYS A 27 -16.39 -28.91 5.11
N TYR A 28 -15.09 -28.70 4.87
CA TYR A 28 -14.40 -27.47 5.26
C TYR A 28 -14.91 -26.25 4.48
N VAL A 29 -15.11 -26.39 3.16
CA VAL A 29 -15.67 -25.33 2.31
C VAL A 29 -17.07 -24.93 2.76
N VAL A 30 -17.92 -25.89 3.13
CA VAL A 30 -19.27 -25.60 3.65
C VAL A 30 -19.20 -24.81 4.96
N LYS A 31 -18.28 -25.18 5.86
CA LYS A 31 -18.08 -24.49 7.14
C LYS A 31 -17.56 -23.05 6.95
N LEU A 32 -16.59 -22.87 6.04
CA LEU A 32 -16.08 -21.55 5.68
C LEU A 32 -17.16 -20.66 5.07
N LYS A 33 -17.97 -21.21 4.17
CA LYS A 33 -19.08 -20.47 3.56
C LYS A 33 -20.08 -20.02 4.62
N HIS A 34 -20.45 -20.90 5.55
CA HIS A 34 -21.37 -20.53 6.63
C HIS A 34 -20.79 -19.43 7.53
N THR A 35 -19.51 -19.51 7.87
CA THR A 35 -18.81 -18.50 8.67
C THR A 35 -18.74 -17.15 7.94
N LEU A 36 -18.48 -17.17 6.63
CA LEU A 36 -18.46 -15.97 5.80
C LEU A 36 -19.85 -15.34 5.69
N ASP A 37 -20.89 -16.13 5.50
CA ASP A 37 -22.28 -15.66 5.45
C ASP A 37 -22.68 -15.00 6.79
N GLU A 38 -22.29 -15.59 7.92
CA GLU A 38 -22.51 -15.02 9.27
C GLU A 38 -21.73 -13.72 9.50
N GLN A 39 -20.47 -13.64 9.02
CA GLN A 39 -19.68 -12.41 9.10
C GLN A 39 -20.23 -11.30 8.21
N ILE A 40 -20.77 -11.64 7.03
CA ILE A 40 -21.45 -10.69 6.14
C ILE A 40 -22.73 -10.18 6.82
N GLU A 41 -23.51 -11.07 7.44
CA GLU A 41 -24.72 -10.68 8.15
C GLU A 41 -24.39 -9.75 9.33
N ASN A 42 -23.37 -10.08 10.12
CA ASN A 42 -22.86 -9.23 11.20
C ASN A 42 -22.28 -7.90 10.70
N PHE A 43 -21.66 -7.87 9.51
CA PHE A 43 -21.16 -6.65 8.89
C PHE A 43 -22.29 -5.72 8.45
N ASN A 44 -23.35 -6.28 7.86
CA ASN A 44 -24.48 -5.49 7.37
C ASN A 44 -25.39 -4.94 8.48
N HIS A 45 -25.41 -5.58 9.66
CA HIS A 45 -26.22 -5.15 10.80
C HIS A 45 -25.47 -4.26 11.82
N ARG A 46 -24.27 -3.77 11.47
CA ARG A 46 -23.52 -2.89 12.37
C ARG A 46 -24.22 -1.53 12.54
N PRO A 47 -24.23 -0.95 13.75
CA PRO A 47 -24.85 0.36 14.00
C PRO A 47 -24.24 1.47 13.13
N GLU A 48 -22.97 1.34 12.73
CA GLU A 48 -22.28 2.26 11.82
C GLU A 48 -22.88 2.25 10.40
N ALA A 49 -23.46 1.13 9.94
CA ALA A 49 -24.13 1.06 8.65
C ALA A 49 -25.39 1.95 8.62
N GLN A 50 -26.17 1.95 9.71
CA GLN A 50 -27.32 2.86 9.87
C GLN A 50 -26.88 4.32 10.01
N TYR A 51 -25.73 4.57 10.65
CA TYR A 51 -25.15 5.92 10.72
C TYR A 51 -24.71 6.42 9.34
N ILE A 52 -24.15 5.55 8.50
CA ILE A 52 -23.79 5.86 7.11
C ILE A 52 -25.03 6.13 6.25
N GLU A 53 -26.09 5.35 6.38
CA GLU A 53 -27.36 5.62 5.68
C GLU A 53 -27.95 6.98 6.08
N ASN A 54 -27.94 7.29 7.38
CA ASN A 54 -28.40 8.60 7.87
C ASN A 54 -27.50 9.74 7.38
N LEU A 55 -26.17 9.55 7.34
CA LEU A 55 -25.24 10.51 6.75
C LEU A 55 -25.47 10.69 5.25
N GLN A 56 -25.80 9.63 4.51
CA GLN A 56 -26.14 9.71 3.08
C GLN A 56 -27.44 10.50 2.88
N GLU A 57 -28.47 10.27 3.69
CA GLU A 57 -29.71 11.07 3.65
C GLU A 57 -29.44 12.55 3.96
N ASN A 58 -28.62 12.82 4.99
CA ASN A 58 -28.21 14.18 5.33
C ASN A 58 -27.39 14.84 4.22
N PHE A 59 -26.53 14.08 3.54
CA PHE A 59 -25.74 14.57 2.41
C PHE A 59 -26.63 14.89 1.19
N VAL A 60 -27.62 14.05 0.89
CA VAL A 60 -28.61 14.32 -0.16
C VAL A 60 -29.43 15.56 0.20
N ALA A 61 -29.88 15.70 1.45
CA ALA A 61 -30.61 16.88 1.91
C ALA A 61 -29.77 18.16 1.82
N LEU A 62 -28.49 18.09 2.18
CA LEU A 62 -27.53 19.19 2.04
C LEU A 62 -27.25 19.54 0.58
N THR A 63 -27.19 18.54 -0.30
CA THR A 63 -27.00 18.74 -1.75
C THR A 63 -28.22 19.44 -2.36
N LEU A 64 -29.43 19.00 -2.01
CA LEU A 64 -30.67 19.68 -2.43
C LEU A 64 -30.74 21.12 -1.89
N ARG A 65 -30.32 21.33 -0.64
CA ARG A 65 -30.25 22.67 -0.03
C ARG A 65 -29.22 23.56 -0.73
N LEU A 66 -28.10 22.99 -1.13
CA LEU A 66 -27.06 23.68 -1.90
C LEU A 66 -27.59 24.06 -3.29
N ASP A 67 -28.32 23.18 -3.96
CA ASP A 67 -28.97 23.45 -5.24
C ASP A 67 -30.03 24.55 -5.13
N GLU A 68 -30.85 24.56 -4.06
CA GLU A 68 -31.78 25.65 -3.76
C GLU A 68 -31.06 26.99 -3.56
N LEU A 69 -29.97 27.01 -2.80
CA LEU A 69 -29.17 28.20 -2.56
C LEU A 69 -28.45 28.68 -3.82
N LEU A 70 -27.98 27.77 -4.66
CA LEU A 70 -27.40 28.07 -5.98
C LEU A 70 -28.46 28.62 -6.94
N ALA A 71 -29.68 28.08 -6.94
CA ALA A 71 -30.80 28.61 -7.71
C ALA A 71 -31.18 30.03 -7.27
N LEU A 72 -31.23 30.29 -5.95
CA LEU A 72 -31.46 31.64 -5.39
C LEU A 72 -30.31 32.60 -5.75
N ASN A 73 -29.06 32.12 -5.73
CA ASN A 73 -27.90 32.91 -6.14
C ASN A 73 -27.91 33.22 -7.65
N ASN A 74 -28.36 32.28 -8.48
CA ASN A 74 -28.52 32.47 -9.92
C ASN A 74 -29.66 33.45 -10.27
N LEU A 75 -30.75 33.46 -9.50
CA LEU A 75 -31.77 34.51 -9.56
C LEU A 75 -31.21 35.89 -9.22
N ARG A 76 -30.34 35.98 -8.19
CA ARG A 76 -29.61 37.21 -7.83
C ARG A 76 -28.65 37.66 -8.93
N LYS A 77 -27.92 36.72 -9.56
CA LYS A 77 -26.98 36.99 -10.66
C LYS A 77 -27.67 37.34 -11.99
N SER A 78 -28.97 37.09 -12.17
CA SER A 78 -29.71 37.56 -13.35
C SER A 78 -29.87 39.09 -13.45
N THR A 79 -29.48 39.84 -12.40
CA THR A 79 -29.37 41.31 -12.45
C THR A 79 -27.97 41.84 -12.75
N THR A 80 -26.99 40.97 -13.00
CA THR A 80 -25.64 41.36 -13.42
C THR A 80 -25.08 40.31 -14.37
N GLU A 81 -25.12 40.64 -15.66
CA GLU A 81 -24.58 39.84 -16.76
C GLU A 81 -23.15 39.33 -16.48
N THR A 82 -22.90 38.03 -16.62
CA THR A 82 -22.26 37.47 -17.83
C THR A 82 -22.24 35.94 -17.76
N GLN A 83 -22.54 35.32 -18.90
CA GLN A 83 -22.70 33.89 -19.09
C GLN A 83 -21.37 33.14 -18.90
N TYR A 84 -21.39 32.07 -18.11
CA TYR A 84 -20.47 30.95 -18.25
C TYR A 84 -21.29 29.71 -18.64
N LYS A 85 -21.14 29.28 -19.90
CA LYS A 85 -21.54 27.96 -20.37
C LYS A 85 -20.33 27.05 -20.22
N SER A 86 -20.45 25.95 -19.50
CA SER A 86 -19.51 24.84 -19.61
C SER A 86 -19.62 24.25 -21.02
N PRO A 87 -18.53 24.06 -21.77
CA PRO A 87 -18.60 23.33 -23.03
C PRO A 87 -18.30 21.85 -22.78
N ASP A 88 -19.33 21.03 -22.98
CA ASP A 88 -19.18 19.75 -23.66
C ASP A 88 -18.48 20.00 -25.00
N ASN A 89 -17.29 19.44 -25.16
CA ASN A 89 -16.72 18.89 -26.39
C ASN A 89 -15.20 18.84 -26.29
N TRP A 90 -14.67 17.64 -26.05
CA TRP A 90 -13.28 17.31 -26.35
C TRP A 90 -13.10 17.29 -27.87
N GLN A 91 -12.88 18.46 -28.47
CA GLN A 91 -12.21 18.59 -29.74
C GLN A 91 -10.83 19.21 -29.49
N LYS A 92 -9.81 18.38 -29.59
CA LYS A 92 -8.38 18.72 -29.52
C LYS A 92 -8.02 19.88 -30.44
N THR A 93 -7.12 20.75 -29.99
CA THR A 93 -5.86 21.06 -30.69
C THR A 93 -4.92 21.76 -29.69
N GLU A 94 -3.70 21.22 -29.57
CA GLU A 94 -2.76 21.32 -28.45
C GLU A 94 -2.34 22.74 -28.05
N GLU A 95 -2.06 22.94 -26.75
CA GLU A 95 -0.86 23.68 -26.32
C GLU A 95 -0.47 23.22 -24.91
N TYR A 96 0.33 22.16 -24.86
CA TYR A 96 0.91 21.66 -23.62
C TYR A 96 2.08 22.56 -23.20
N GLN A 97 2.27 22.72 -21.89
CA GLN A 97 3.51 23.22 -21.31
C GLN A 97 3.65 22.78 -19.85
N ASN A 98 2.57 22.75 -19.06
CA ASN A 98 2.39 21.94 -17.84
C ASN A 98 0.92 22.07 -17.40
N GLN A 99 0.17 20.96 -17.43
CA GLN A 99 -1.24 20.91 -17.07
C GLN A 99 -1.46 19.91 -15.93
N LEU A 100 -2.25 20.28 -14.93
CA LEU A 100 -2.68 19.35 -13.90
C LEU A 100 -3.81 18.45 -14.42
N VAL A 101 -3.66 17.16 -14.16
CA VAL A 101 -4.64 16.11 -14.42
C VAL A 101 -5.11 15.61 -13.07
N PHE A 102 -6.42 15.49 -12.89
CA PHE A 102 -7.00 15.14 -11.60
C PHE A 102 -7.74 13.81 -11.70
N ASP A 103 -7.59 13.01 -10.65
CA ASP A 103 -8.31 11.77 -10.46
C ASP A 103 -7.98 10.68 -11.50
N ARG A 104 -8.46 9.47 -11.22
CA ARG A 104 -8.14 8.25 -11.99
C ARG A 104 -8.72 8.30 -13.39
N THR A 105 -9.89 8.90 -13.55
CA THR A 105 -10.58 8.99 -14.83
C THR A 105 -9.78 9.81 -15.83
N ASP A 106 -9.27 10.99 -15.44
CA ASP A 106 -8.51 11.83 -16.36
C ASP A 106 -7.12 11.23 -16.61
N SER A 107 -6.47 10.67 -15.59
CA SER A 107 -5.18 9.98 -15.72
C SER A 107 -5.27 8.79 -16.70
N ARG A 108 -6.34 7.99 -16.61
CA ARG A 108 -6.63 6.92 -17.57
C ARG A 108 -6.98 7.49 -18.95
N GLY A 109 -7.68 8.62 -19.01
CA GLY A 109 -7.94 9.36 -20.25
C GLY A 109 -6.65 9.69 -21.01
N VAL A 110 -5.60 10.15 -20.31
CA VAL A 110 -4.30 10.43 -20.92
C VAL A 110 -3.66 9.17 -21.53
N LEU A 111 -3.74 8.02 -20.86
CA LEU A 111 -3.24 6.75 -21.40
C LEU A 111 -3.99 6.35 -22.68
N ILE A 112 -5.33 6.45 -22.67
CA ILE A 112 -6.14 6.13 -23.84
C ILE A 112 -5.83 7.08 -25.00
N GLU A 113 -5.67 8.37 -24.72
CA GLU A 113 -5.26 9.37 -25.70
C GLU A 113 -3.89 9.07 -26.31
N ALA A 114 -2.92 8.68 -25.48
CA ALA A 114 -1.59 8.30 -25.93
C ALA A 114 -1.66 7.09 -26.87
N LEU A 115 -2.43 6.06 -26.52
CA LEU A 115 -2.64 4.88 -27.36
C LEU A 115 -3.33 5.18 -28.69
N GLU A 116 -4.20 6.18 -28.74
CA GLU A 116 -4.92 6.58 -29.95
C GLU A 116 -4.13 7.53 -30.85
N THR A 117 -3.08 8.17 -30.32
CA THR A 117 -2.34 9.22 -31.06
C THR A 117 -0.85 8.96 -31.24
N VAL A 118 -0.28 7.98 -30.55
CA VAL A 118 1.14 7.59 -30.72
C VAL A 118 1.45 7.30 -32.18
N GLN A 119 2.58 7.80 -32.66
CA GLN A 119 3.02 7.66 -34.05
C GLN A 119 4.28 6.80 -34.19
N ALA A 120 5.11 6.76 -33.15
CA ALA A 120 6.39 6.07 -33.17
C ALA A 120 6.61 5.22 -31.91
N ARG A 121 6.52 5.81 -30.72
CA ARG A 121 6.93 5.14 -29.48
C ARG A 121 6.10 5.59 -28.29
N LEU A 122 5.56 4.65 -27.55
CA LEU A 122 4.91 4.88 -26.26
C LEU A 122 5.72 4.20 -25.16
N ILE A 123 6.25 4.97 -24.23
CA ILE A 123 6.91 4.46 -23.03
C ILE A 123 5.90 4.57 -21.89
N ILE A 124 5.71 3.48 -21.14
CA ILE A 124 4.86 3.46 -19.95
C ILE A 124 5.69 2.91 -18.80
N VAL A 125 5.82 3.67 -17.72
CA VAL A 125 6.48 3.23 -16.50
C VAL A 125 5.46 3.16 -15.39
N SER A 126 5.29 1.95 -14.86
CA SER A 126 4.37 1.66 -13.78
C SER A 126 4.92 0.51 -12.92
N PRO A 127 5.01 0.67 -11.59
CA PRO A 127 5.59 -0.33 -10.69
C PRO A 127 4.79 -1.64 -10.69
N TRP A 128 3.47 -1.56 -10.83
CA TRP A 128 2.54 -2.70 -10.67
C TRP A 128 1.67 -2.85 -11.90
N LEU A 129 1.48 -4.10 -12.33
CA LEU A 129 0.81 -4.51 -13.56
C LEU A 129 -0.37 -5.42 -13.21
N ASN A 130 -1.51 -4.82 -12.84
CA ASN A 130 -2.69 -5.59 -12.40
C ASN A 130 -3.77 -5.73 -13.48
N CYS A 131 -4.51 -6.84 -13.41
CA CYS A 131 -5.57 -7.18 -14.37
C CYS A 131 -6.85 -6.36 -14.20
N ASN A 132 -7.04 -5.74 -13.03
CA ASN A 132 -8.15 -4.83 -12.82
C ASN A 132 -8.05 -3.56 -13.69
N SER A 133 -6.87 -3.27 -14.24
CA SER A 133 -6.61 -2.07 -15.03
C SER A 133 -6.06 -2.38 -16.42
N ILE A 134 -5.30 -3.48 -16.55
CA ILE A 134 -4.89 -4.09 -17.82
C ILE A 134 -5.91 -5.18 -18.14
N ASP A 135 -7.11 -4.73 -18.47
CA ASP A 135 -8.21 -5.59 -18.89
C ASP A 135 -8.11 -5.96 -20.37
N GLU A 136 -8.99 -6.84 -20.85
CA GLU A 136 -9.05 -7.24 -22.26
C GLU A 136 -9.23 -6.04 -23.21
N HIS A 137 -9.90 -4.99 -22.76
CA HIS A 137 -10.10 -3.78 -23.56
C HIS A 137 -8.81 -3.00 -23.76
N LEU A 138 -8.02 -2.81 -22.71
CA LEU A 138 -6.72 -2.14 -22.80
C LEU A 138 -5.70 -2.99 -23.55
N LEU A 139 -5.67 -4.30 -23.32
CA LEU A 139 -4.84 -5.24 -24.10
C LEU A 139 -5.17 -5.17 -25.60
N LYS A 140 -6.45 -5.03 -25.96
CA LYS A 140 -6.84 -4.82 -27.35
C LYS A 140 -6.29 -3.50 -27.90
N LYS A 141 -6.35 -2.40 -27.14
CA LYS A 141 -5.75 -1.12 -27.56
C LYS A 141 -4.22 -1.20 -27.72
N PHE A 142 -3.53 -1.94 -26.87
CA PHE A 142 -2.10 -2.24 -27.08
C PHE A 142 -1.87 -2.98 -28.40
N LYS A 143 -2.64 -4.04 -28.68
CA LYS A 143 -2.56 -4.77 -29.96
C LYS A 143 -2.84 -3.88 -31.17
N ASP A 144 -3.87 -3.03 -31.11
CA ASP A 144 -4.22 -2.10 -32.19
C ASP A 144 -3.09 -1.10 -32.48
N CYS A 145 -2.44 -0.58 -31.43
CA CYS A 145 -1.27 0.29 -31.52
C CYS A 145 -0.06 -0.44 -32.13
N LEU A 146 0.26 -1.65 -31.65
CA LEU A 146 1.37 -2.46 -32.17
C LEU A 146 1.17 -2.86 -33.63
N ASN A 147 -0.07 -3.20 -34.02
CA ASN A 147 -0.42 -3.50 -35.41
C ASN A 147 -0.30 -2.28 -36.33
N SER A 148 -0.30 -1.07 -35.78
CA SER A 148 -0.08 0.18 -36.51
C SER A 148 1.41 0.54 -36.63
N ASN A 149 2.30 -0.39 -36.28
CA ASN A 149 3.77 -0.27 -36.35
C ASN A 149 4.35 0.79 -35.38
N CYS A 150 3.66 1.04 -34.27
CA CYS A 150 4.16 1.82 -33.15
C CYS A 150 4.87 0.91 -32.13
N GLN A 151 5.91 1.41 -31.49
CA GLN A 151 6.61 0.72 -30.41
C GLN A 151 5.93 1.01 -29.07
N ILE A 152 5.79 -0.01 -28.22
CA ILE A 152 5.36 0.14 -26.82
C ILE A 152 6.44 -0.46 -25.91
N ASP A 153 6.98 0.35 -25.01
CA ASP A 153 7.87 -0.11 -23.96
C ASP A 153 7.22 0.05 -22.59
N ILE A 154 7.21 -1.02 -21.79
CA ILE A 154 6.65 -1.00 -20.44
C ILE A 154 7.75 -1.27 -19.41
N GLY A 155 8.01 -0.27 -18.57
CA GLY A 155 8.92 -0.33 -17.43
C GLY A 155 8.18 -0.68 -16.15
N TRP A 156 8.62 -1.71 -15.44
CA TRP A 156 7.86 -2.23 -14.30
C TRP A 156 8.70 -2.72 -13.12
N GLY A 157 8.01 -3.09 -12.04
CA GLY A 157 8.58 -3.69 -10.85
C GLY A 157 8.93 -2.66 -9.79
N TYR A 158 8.49 -2.90 -8.55
CA TYR A 158 8.83 -2.08 -7.39
C TYR A 158 9.83 -2.80 -6.50
N LEU A 159 11.05 -2.24 -6.33
CA LEU A 159 12.08 -2.85 -5.48
C LEU A 159 11.63 -3.11 -4.03
N GLY A 160 10.66 -2.32 -3.53
CA GLY A 160 10.09 -2.53 -2.21
C GLY A 160 9.34 -3.84 -2.05
N ASP A 161 8.85 -4.46 -3.13
CA ASP A 161 8.19 -5.77 -3.08
C ASP A 161 9.19 -6.93 -2.94
N ARG A 162 10.50 -6.69 -3.12
CA ARG A 162 11.59 -7.66 -2.92
C ARG A 162 11.32 -9.02 -3.61
N LEU A 163 11.07 -10.07 -2.81
CA LEU A 163 10.82 -11.44 -3.24
C LEU A 163 9.45 -11.61 -3.95
N ASN A 164 8.56 -10.64 -3.82
CA ASN A 164 7.22 -10.65 -4.40
C ASN A 164 7.13 -9.89 -5.73
N ILE A 165 8.25 -9.37 -6.26
CA ILE A 165 8.25 -8.74 -7.59
C ILE A 165 7.87 -9.80 -8.63
N GLY A 166 6.86 -9.49 -9.45
CA GLY A 166 6.30 -10.43 -10.41
C GLY A 166 5.33 -11.46 -9.81
N LYS A 167 5.00 -11.39 -8.51
CA LYS A 167 4.10 -12.33 -7.83
C LYS A 167 2.85 -11.67 -7.23
N GLY A 168 1.77 -12.43 -7.18
CA GLY A 168 0.52 -12.01 -6.55
C GLY A 168 -0.26 -10.98 -7.35
N TRP A 169 -1.31 -10.43 -6.72
CA TRP A 169 -2.30 -9.59 -7.38
C TRP A 169 -1.75 -8.30 -8.02
N LYS A 170 -0.58 -7.81 -7.57
CA LYS A 170 0.06 -6.60 -8.10
C LYS A 170 0.68 -6.80 -9.49
N TYR A 171 0.94 -8.05 -9.89
CA TYR A 171 1.65 -8.40 -11.12
C TYR A 171 0.89 -9.43 -11.96
N ASN A 172 -0.40 -9.64 -11.68
CA ASN A 172 -1.17 -10.71 -12.29
C ASN A 172 -1.47 -10.52 -13.79
N SER A 173 -1.19 -9.34 -14.37
CA SER A 173 -1.19 -9.14 -15.84
C SER A 173 0.18 -9.32 -16.50
N LEU A 174 1.22 -9.65 -15.73
CA LEU A 174 2.56 -9.82 -16.30
C LEU A 174 2.58 -10.92 -17.36
N GLY A 175 1.85 -12.01 -17.17
CA GLY A 175 1.74 -13.09 -18.15
C GLY A 175 1.15 -12.63 -19.49
N ASP A 176 0.07 -11.86 -19.47
CA ASP A 176 -0.56 -11.33 -20.68
C ASP A 176 0.37 -10.38 -21.45
N LEU A 177 1.16 -9.58 -20.72
CA LEU A 177 2.14 -8.67 -21.31
C LEU A 177 3.37 -9.41 -21.84
N GLN A 178 3.79 -10.50 -21.19
CA GLN A 178 4.86 -11.38 -21.71
C GLN A 178 4.43 -12.06 -23.01
N GLU A 179 3.17 -12.51 -23.10
CA GLU A 179 2.61 -13.03 -24.36
C GLU A 179 2.61 -11.96 -25.48
N LEU A 180 2.34 -10.70 -25.13
CA LEU A 180 2.46 -9.58 -26.08
C LEU A 180 3.92 -9.37 -26.53
N GLU A 181 4.89 -9.44 -25.62
CA GLU A 181 6.32 -9.34 -25.97
C GLU A 181 6.76 -10.45 -26.92
N GLU A 182 6.30 -11.68 -26.70
CA GLU A 182 6.55 -12.82 -27.60
C GLU A 182 5.85 -12.65 -28.96
N SER A 183 4.63 -12.11 -28.97
CA SER A 183 3.82 -11.94 -30.18
C SER A 183 4.27 -10.77 -31.05
N TYR A 184 4.91 -9.75 -30.47
CA TYR A 184 5.31 -8.51 -31.13
C TYR A 184 6.81 -8.21 -30.93
N PRO A 185 7.70 -9.11 -31.39
CA PRO A 185 9.13 -8.99 -31.11
C PRO A 185 9.73 -7.73 -31.75
N GLY A 186 10.46 -6.97 -30.95
CA GLY A 186 11.18 -5.76 -31.40
C GLY A 186 10.34 -4.49 -31.46
N VAL A 187 9.01 -4.58 -31.26
CA VAL A 187 8.12 -3.41 -31.16
C VAL A 187 7.35 -3.37 -29.84
N PHE A 188 7.27 -4.47 -29.10
CA PHE A 188 6.86 -4.48 -27.70
C PHE A 188 8.03 -4.90 -26.82
N ARG A 189 8.23 -4.21 -25.69
CA ARG A 189 9.32 -4.52 -24.74
C ARG A 189 8.87 -4.38 -23.30
N LEU A 190 9.17 -5.37 -22.48
CA LEU A 190 9.08 -5.29 -21.02
C LEU A 190 10.48 -5.06 -20.43
N LYS A 191 10.61 -4.06 -19.57
CA LYS A 191 11.85 -3.76 -18.86
C LYS A 191 11.59 -3.72 -17.35
N LEU A 192 12.24 -4.60 -16.61
CA LEU A 192 12.21 -4.57 -15.15
C LEU A 192 13.13 -3.45 -14.64
N LEU A 193 12.54 -2.37 -14.14
CA LEU A 193 13.23 -1.16 -13.69
C LEU A 193 13.40 -1.11 -12.17
N GLY A 194 12.50 -1.70 -11.40
CA GLY A 194 12.59 -1.63 -9.94
C GLY A 194 12.22 -0.26 -9.35
N THR A 195 11.43 0.54 -10.07
CA THR A 195 11.05 1.92 -9.70
C THR A 195 9.67 1.98 -9.04
N HIS A 196 9.36 3.10 -8.37
CA HIS A 196 8.00 3.44 -7.91
C HIS A 196 7.40 4.58 -8.76
N GLU A 197 8.07 4.95 -9.84
CA GLU A 197 7.64 6.03 -10.72
C GLU A 197 6.42 5.63 -11.55
N ASN A 198 5.54 6.60 -11.77
CA ASN A 198 4.35 6.44 -12.60
C ASN A 198 4.37 7.52 -13.67
N PHE A 199 4.79 7.16 -14.88
CA PHE A 199 4.77 8.09 -15.99
C PHE A 199 4.52 7.39 -17.31
N LEU A 200 4.10 8.16 -18.31
CA LEU A 200 4.13 7.73 -19.70
C LEU A 200 4.73 8.84 -20.57
N VAL A 201 5.32 8.45 -21.68
CA VAL A 201 5.85 9.35 -22.71
C VAL A 201 5.30 8.89 -24.05
N CYS A 202 4.63 9.79 -24.76
CA CYS A 202 4.08 9.54 -26.09
C CYS A 202 4.91 10.29 -27.12
N ASP A 203 5.64 9.52 -27.93
CA ASP A 203 6.65 9.98 -28.89
C ASP A 203 7.66 10.92 -28.19
N GLU A 204 7.94 12.08 -28.77
CA GLU A 204 8.60 13.22 -28.10
C GLU A 204 7.63 14.40 -27.93
N ARG A 205 6.32 14.12 -27.99
CA ARG A 205 5.28 15.16 -28.04
C ARG A 205 4.77 15.55 -26.65
N PHE A 206 4.51 14.56 -25.80
CA PHE A 206 4.08 14.81 -24.43
C PHE A 206 4.46 13.68 -23.48
N ALA A 207 4.55 14.02 -22.21
CA ALA A 207 4.70 13.09 -21.10
C ALA A 207 3.67 13.38 -20.01
N PHE A 208 3.30 12.35 -19.27
CA PHE A 208 2.46 12.46 -18.10
C PHE A 208 3.16 11.82 -16.91
N VAL A 209 3.20 12.51 -15.78
CA VAL A 209 3.75 12.00 -14.50
C VAL A 209 2.64 12.03 -13.46
N GLY A 210 2.25 10.87 -12.97
CA GLY A 210 1.16 10.70 -12.00
C GLY A 210 1.65 10.45 -10.58
N SER A 211 0.86 10.85 -9.59
CA SER A 211 1.09 10.55 -8.18
C SER A 211 0.78 9.08 -7.83
N HIS A 212 0.02 8.40 -8.67
CA HIS A 212 -0.46 7.04 -8.43
C HIS A 212 -0.45 6.24 -9.74
N ASN A 213 -0.53 4.92 -9.60
CA ASN A 213 -0.48 3.97 -10.70
C ASN A 213 -1.78 3.94 -11.51
N PHE A 214 -1.77 4.62 -12.66
CA PHE A 214 -2.85 4.66 -13.65
C PHE A 214 -3.04 3.32 -14.41
N LEU A 215 -2.12 2.35 -14.23
CA LEU A 215 -2.20 0.96 -14.68
C LEU A 215 -2.57 -0.04 -13.57
N ALA A 216 -2.89 0.42 -12.34
CA ALA A 216 -3.33 -0.49 -11.26
C ALA A 216 -4.64 -0.09 -10.58
N SER A 217 -5.25 1.01 -10.99
CA SER A 217 -6.47 1.50 -10.37
C SER A 217 -7.68 1.54 -11.29
N GLY A 218 -8.71 0.78 -10.94
CA GLY A 218 -10.02 0.89 -11.56
C GLY A 218 -10.71 2.23 -11.21
N ASN A 219 -11.73 2.59 -11.99
CA ASN A 219 -12.50 3.83 -11.87
C ASN A 219 -13.35 3.96 -10.58
N GLN A 220 -13.20 3.03 -9.62
CA GLN A 220 -14.06 2.92 -8.43
C GLN A 220 -13.38 3.35 -7.12
N SER A 221 -12.10 3.71 -7.14
CA SER A 221 -11.41 4.15 -5.92
C SER A 221 -11.78 5.60 -5.56
N LEU A 222 -12.01 5.82 -4.26
CA LEU A 222 -12.37 7.11 -3.67
C LEU A 222 -11.16 8.06 -3.50
N GLU A 223 -9.95 7.58 -3.74
CA GLU A 223 -8.74 8.37 -3.59
C GLU A 223 -8.55 9.34 -4.77
N ARG A 224 -8.25 10.59 -4.44
CA ARG A 224 -7.93 11.64 -5.42
C ARG A 224 -6.50 11.43 -5.92
N GLU A 225 -6.34 11.52 -7.24
CA GLU A 225 -5.02 11.46 -7.88
C GLU A 225 -4.67 12.82 -8.48
N VAL A 226 -3.38 13.11 -8.58
CA VAL A 226 -2.90 14.27 -9.30
C VAL A 226 -1.75 13.84 -10.19
N GLY A 227 -1.74 14.34 -11.41
CA GLY A 227 -0.59 14.22 -12.29
C GLY A 227 -0.34 15.49 -13.08
N VAL A 228 0.80 15.52 -13.75
CA VAL A 228 1.23 16.63 -14.62
C VAL A 228 1.37 16.08 -16.02
N LEU A 229 0.60 16.65 -16.95
CA LEU A 229 0.75 16.45 -18.39
C LEU A 229 1.58 17.59 -18.96
N THR A 230 2.67 17.27 -19.66
CA THR A 230 3.67 18.24 -20.11
C THR A 230 4.16 17.94 -21.53
N SER A 231 4.52 18.98 -22.27
CA SER A 231 5.28 18.89 -23.53
C SER A 231 6.69 19.45 -23.39
N ASP A 232 7.14 19.71 -22.15
CA ASP A 232 8.49 20.22 -21.92
C ASP A 232 9.51 19.19 -22.39
N SER A 233 10.28 19.56 -23.43
CA SER A 233 11.23 18.67 -24.06
C SER A 233 12.34 18.22 -23.11
N GLU A 234 12.74 19.04 -22.13
CA GLU A 234 13.78 18.65 -21.17
C GLU A 234 13.26 17.56 -20.23
N ILE A 235 12.01 17.68 -19.76
CA ILE A 235 11.36 16.66 -18.94
C ILE A 235 11.16 15.39 -19.75
N ILE A 236 10.63 15.50 -20.97
CA ILE A 236 10.39 14.36 -21.87
C ILE A 236 11.70 13.60 -22.13
N GLN A 237 12.76 14.29 -22.55
CA GLN A 237 14.06 13.66 -22.81
C GLN A 237 14.67 13.08 -21.54
N GLY A 238 14.48 13.73 -20.39
CA GLY A 238 14.86 13.18 -19.08
C GLY A 238 14.14 11.87 -18.77
N LEU A 239 12.84 11.77 -19.01
CA LEU A 239 12.05 10.56 -18.78
C LEU A 239 12.41 9.44 -19.76
N ILE A 240 12.62 9.75 -21.03
CA ILE A 240 13.11 8.80 -22.04
C ILE A 240 14.48 8.26 -21.61
N TYR A 241 15.42 9.15 -21.24
CA TYR A 241 16.74 8.75 -20.76
C TYR A 241 16.67 7.86 -19.52
N ARG A 242 15.80 8.20 -18.55
CA ARG A 242 15.58 7.35 -17.37
C ARG A 242 15.09 5.96 -17.73
N PHE A 243 14.19 5.84 -18.71
CA PHE A 243 13.72 4.54 -19.18
C PHE A 243 14.83 3.77 -19.91
N ASP A 244 15.53 4.41 -20.86
CA ASP A 244 16.50 3.74 -21.73
C ASP A 244 17.79 3.37 -21.00
N ASP A 245 18.37 4.32 -20.27
CA ASP A 245 19.67 4.21 -19.59
C ASP A 245 19.58 3.71 -18.13
N GLY A 246 18.36 3.63 -17.57
CA GLY A 246 18.15 2.97 -16.28
C GLY A 246 18.73 1.55 -16.32
N GLU A 247 19.53 1.18 -15.31
CA GLU A 247 20.14 -0.16 -15.23
C GLU A 247 19.05 -1.21 -15.42
N SER A 248 19.12 -1.95 -16.53
CA SER A 248 18.31 -3.15 -16.69
C SER A 248 18.79 -4.12 -15.63
N LEU A 249 17.95 -4.42 -14.65
CA LEU A 249 18.27 -5.47 -13.70
C LEU A 249 18.31 -6.78 -14.51
N ASP A 250 19.49 -7.38 -14.61
CA ASP A 250 19.68 -8.66 -15.30
C ASP A 250 18.80 -9.70 -14.59
N GLU A 251 18.10 -10.51 -15.38
CA GLU A 251 17.32 -11.65 -14.90
C GLU A 251 18.20 -12.55 -14.01
N VAL A 252 19.51 -12.62 -14.26
CA VAL A 252 20.49 -13.31 -13.41
C VAL A 252 20.74 -12.60 -12.09
N GLU A 253 20.71 -11.27 -12.00
CA GLU A 253 20.86 -10.54 -10.72
C GLU A 253 19.56 -10.56 -9.91
N ILE A 254 18.41 -10.54 -10.58
CA ILE A 254 17.10 -10.81 -9.99
C ILE A 254 17.07 -12.24 -9.45
N ASN A 255 17.35 -13.23 -10.29
CA ASN A 255 17.40 -14.63 -9.88
C ASN A 255 18.53 -14.89 -8.87
N ARG A 256 19.68 -14.22 -8.90
CA ARG A 256 20.76 -14.42 -7.90
C ARG A 256 20.41 -13.78 -6.55
N ARG A 257 19.80 -12.60 -6.54
CA ARG A 257 19.32 -11.95 -5.31
C ARG A 257 18.09 -12.64 -4.73
N PHE A 258 17.35 -13.37 -5.56
CA PHE A 258 16.01 -13.89 -5.21
C PHE A 258 15.80 -15.38 -5.55
N ALA A 259 16.87 -16.17 -5.76
CA ALA A 259 16.81 -17.63 -5.94
C ALA A 259 16.48 -18.32 -4.62
N ALA A 260 15.21 -18.28 -4.25
CA ALA A 260 14.51 -19.42 -3.71
C ALA A 260 13.19 -19.54 -4.49
N SER A 261 13.12 -20.58 -5.33
CA SER A 261 11.88 -21.08 -5.94
C SER A 261 11.36 -20.37 -7.19
N VAL A 262 11.97 -20.68 -8.35
CA VAL A 262 11.22 -20.78 -9.62
C VAL A 262 11.43 -22.19 -10.18
N LYS A 263 10.56 -23.10 -9.75
CA LYS A 263 10.10 -24.23 -10.56
C LYS A 263 8.59 -24.29 -10.35
N SER A 264 7.87 -24.23 -11.46
CA SER A 264 6.42 -24.19 -11.64
C SER A 264 5.69 -22.99 -11.00
N LEU A 265 5.10 -22.18 -11.89
CA LEU A 265 3.87 -21.45 -11.60
C LEU A 265 2.86 -22.45 -11.00
N ASP A 266 2.66 -22.39 -9.69
CA ASP A 266 1.56 -23.09 -9.04
C ASP A 266 0.37 -22.12 -9.00
N GLU A 267 -0.71 -22.48 -9.70
CA GLU A 267 -2.04 -21.84 -9.62
C GLU A 267 -2.56 -21.71 -8.17
N VAL A 268 -1.89 -22.37 -7.21
CA VAL A 268 -2.18 -22.36 -5.77
C VAL A 268 -1.71 -21.06 -5.07
N GLU A 269 -0.65 -20.38 -5.55
CA GLU A 269 -0.11 -19.17 -4.91
C GLU A 269 -1.00 -17.93 -5.16
N TYR A 270 -1.93 -18.01 -6.13
CA TYR A 270 -2.98 -17.01 -6.35
C TYR A 270 -4.05 -17.03 -5.24
N LEU A 271 -4.20 -18.16 -4.53
CA LEU A 271 -5.22 -18.37 -3.51
C LEU A 271 -4.69 -18.31 -2.06
N SER A 272 -3.37 -18.30 -1.85
CA SER A 272 -2.76 -18.23 -0.50
C SER A 272 -2.61 -16.81 0.05
N GLY A 273 -2.79 -15.77 -0.77
CA GLY A 273 -2.72 -14.36 -0.33
C GLY A 273 -3.92 -13.85 0.49
N VAL A 274 -4.83 -14.74 0.92
CA VAL A 274 -6.06 -14.39 1.66
C VAL A 274 -6.03 -14.88 3.11
N ILE A 275 -5.03 -15.67 3.52
CA ILE A 275 -4.94 -16.22 4.88
C ILE A 275 -3.55 -15.93 5.44
N ASP A 276 -3.50 -15.02 6.41
CA ASP A 276 -2.30 -14.78 7.21
C ASP A 276 -2.16 -15.92 8.22
N GLU A 277 -1.29 -16.89 7.92
CA GLU A 277 -0.97 -18.01 8.82
C GLU A 277 -0.23 -17.58 10.09
N SER A 278 0.11 -16.29 10.25
CA SER A 278 0.81 -15.81 11.44
C SER A 278 -0.06 -15.62 12.69
N GLU A 279 -1.40 -15.79 12.60
CA GLU A 279 -2.30 -15.81 13.77
C GLU A 279 -2.54 -17.21 14.38
N MET A 280 -2.00 -18.30 13.81
CA MET A 280 -2.05 -19.61 14.47
C MET A 280 -0.66 -20.06 14.92
N GLY A 281 -0.37 -19.78 16.19
CA GLY A 281 0.77 -20.40 16.87
C GLY A 281 0.61 -21.92 16.92
N PHE A 282 1.39 -22.64 16.13
CA PHE A 282 1.70 -24.05 16.40
C PHE A 282 3.16 -24.35 16.05
N GLN A 283 3.98 -24.43 17.10
CA GLN A 283 5.31 -25.03 17.08
C GLN A 283 5.20 -26.54 16.83
N GLY A 284 6.00 -27.06 15.89
CA GLY A 284 6.63 -28.38 15.97
C GLY A 284 5.74 -29.60 15.73
N ILE A 285 5.89 -30.23 14.55
CA ILE A 285 5.58 -31.66 14.39
C ILE A 285 6.78 -32.44 14.93
N SER A 286 6.59 -33.10 16.08
CA SER A 286 7.29 -34.35 16.38
C SER A 286 6.25 -35.45 16.44
N MET A 287 6.27 -36.33 15.44
CA MET A 287 5.58 -37.62 15.47
C MET A 287 6.03 -38.43 16.70
N VAL A 288 5.07 -38.88 17.51
CA VAL A 288 5.05 -40.24 18.04
C VAL A 288 3.59 -40.70 18.02
N VAL A 289 3.36 -41.80 17.31
CA VAL A 289 2.14 -42.60 17.29
C VAL A 289 2.03 -43.30 18.64
N ASP A 290 0.84 -43.39 19.23
CA ASP A 290 0.44 -44.63 19.89
C ASP A 290 -1.09 -44.77 19.93
N GLU A 291 -1.47 -46.03 19.80
CA GLU A 291 -2.76 -46.60 19.47
C GLU A 291 -3.72 -46.66 20.69
N GLU A 292 -4.93 -47.13 20.37
CA GLU A 292 -5.85 -47.92 21.21
C GLU A 292 -7.18 -47.27 21.64
N GLU A 293 -8.14 -48.18 21.55
CA GLU A 293 -9.59 -48.12 21.61
C GLU A 293 -10.09 -47.79 23.01
N GLU A 294 -11.32 -47.28 23.14
CA GLU A 294 -12.42 -47.96 23.85
C GLU A 294 -13.68 -47.08 23.92
N GLU A 295 -14.74 -47.77 24.25
CA GLU A 295 -16.16 -47.56 24.00
C GLU A 295 -16.89 -46.63 24.99
N GLU A 296 -18.14 -46.32 24.61
CA GLU A 296 -19.33 -46.13 25.47
C GLU A 296 -19.32 -45.05 26.58
N GLU A 297 -20.26 -44.10 26.52
CA GLU A 297 -21.53 -44.21 27.27
C GLU A 297 -22.50 -43.05 26.96
N GLU A 298 -23.77 -43.43 26.83
CA GLU A 298 -24.96 -42.59 26.78
C GLU A 298 -25.21 -41.91 28.13
N VAL A 299 -25.65 -40.64 28.14
CA VAL A 299 -26.65 -40.21 29.13
C VAL A 299 -27.65 -39.25 28.47
N GLU A 300 -28.85 -39.75 28.31
CA GLU A 300 -30.10 -39.06 28.02
C GLU A 300 -30.60 -38.33 29.28
N TYR A 301 -31.08 -37.07 29.21
CA TYR A 301 -32.22 -36.60 30.00
C TYR A 301 -32.86 -35.34 29.36
N LEU A 302 -34.17 -35.47 29.12
CA LEU A 302 -35.11 -34.51 28.54
C LEU A 302 -35.73 -33.54 29.61
N PRO A 303 -36.57 -32.54 29.22
CA PRO A 303 -36.67 -31.21 29.83
C PRO A 303 -37.93 -30.96 30.70
N GLY A 304 -38.01 -29.78 31.36
CA GLY A 304 -39.21 -29.24 32.04
C GLY A 304 -38.90 -27.92 32.76
N VAL A 305 -39.19 -26.73 32.20
CA VAL A 305 -40.36 -25.83 32.36
C VAL A 305 -40.65 -25.28 33.77
N VAL A 306 -41.07 -24.00 33.80
CA VAL A 306 -41.75 -23.18 34.84
C VAL A 306 -40.74 -22.29 35.61
N ASP A 307 -40.85 -20.95 35.76
CA ASP A 307 -41.99 -20.03 35.73
C ASP A 307 -41.56 -18.55 35.51
N GLU A 308 -42.55 -17.69 35.28
CA GLU A 308 -42.48 -16.25 35.03
C GLU A 308 -42.44 -15.35 36.30
N ASN A 309 -41.97 -14.11 36.08
CA ASN A 309 -42.29 -12.85 36.78
C ASN A 309 -41.74 -12.61 38.21
N GLU A 310 -40.92 -11.55 38.36
CA GLU A 310 -41.29 -10.27 39.01
C GLU A 310 -40.10 -9.30 39.11
N MET A 311 -40.33 -8.04 38.67
CA MET A 311 -39.87 -6.75 39.25
C MET A 311 -38.36 -6.52 39.51
N GLU A 312 -37.73 -5.37 39.27
CA GLU A 312 -38.18 -3.98 39.14
C GLU A 312 -37.00 -3.17 38.58
N PHE A 313 -37.27 -2.20 37.71
CA PHE A 313 -36.31 -1.17 37.30
C PHE A 313 -36.14 -0.16 38.44
N GLN A 314 -34.92 0.03 38.94
CA GLN A 314 -34.51 1.31 39.52
C GLN A 314 -32.97 1.48 39.49
N ASP A 315 -32.56 2.54 38.81
CA ASP A 315 -31.29 3.28 38.89
C ASP A 315 -29.96 2.52 38.80
N ILE A 316 -29.35 2.54 37.62
CA ILE A 316 -27.90 2.67 37.49
C ILE A 316 -27.58 3.90 36.65
N SER A 317 -27.22 4.95 37.39
CA SER A 317 -26.46 6.11 36.98
C SER A 317 -25.24 5.71 36.13
N MET A 318 -25.07 6.41 35.00
CA MET A 318 -23.81 6.74 34.33
C MET A 318 -22.62 5.78 34.57
N MET A 319 -22.37 4.87 33.62
CA MET A 319 -21.01 4.45 33.31
C MET A 319 -20.66 5.04 31.96
N VAL A 320 -19.93 6.15 32.03
CA VAL A 320 -19.06 6.62 30.96
C VAL A 320 -17.93 5.62 30.95
N ASP A 321 -17.76 4.86 29.87
CA ASP A 321 -16.55 4.07 29.69
C ASP A 321 -15.39 5.05 29.56
N GLU A 322 -14.63 5.14 30.66
CA GLU A 322 -13.37 5.86 30.75
C GLU A 322 -12.38 5.22 29.76
N GLU A 323 -11.90 6.02 28.81
CA GLU A 323 -10.73 5.68 28.01
C GLU A 323 -9.57 5.39 28.97
N GLU A 324 -9.07 4.15 29.00
CA GLU A 324 -7.89 3.78 29.78
C GLU A 324 -6.68 4.60 29.28
N GLU A 325 -6.33 5.64 30.03
CA GLU A 325 -5.06 6.33 29.96
C GLU A 325 -3.96 5.36 30.41
N GLU A 326 -3.39 4.58 29.48
CA GLU A 326 -2.10 3.93 29.73
C GLU A 326 -1.01 5.03 29.82
N GLU A 327 -0.77 5.51 31.04
CA GLU A 327 0.47 6.17 31.41
C GLU A 327 1.61 5.13 31.32
N GLU A 328 2.24 5.03 30.14
CA GLU A 328 3.53 4.32 30.02
C GLU A 328 4.54 5.06 30.94
N GLU A 329 4.72 4.59 32.18
CA GLU A 329 5.84 4.96 33.06
C GLU A 329 7.15 4.54 32.37
N GLU A 330 7.71 5.43 31.55
CA GLU A 330 9.01 5.19 30.93
C GLU A 330 10.12 5.34 31.96
N GLU A 331 10.85 4.24 32.23
CA GLU A 331 12.12 4.26 32.96
C GLU A 331 13.05 5.35 32.37
N GLU A 332 13.27 6.44 33.11
CA GLU A 332 14.34 7.40 32.84
C GLU A 332 15.67 6.66 33.02
N SER A 333 16.34 6.36 31.91
CA SER A 333 17.68 5.78 31.97
C SER A 333 18.61 6.72 32.75
N GLN A 334 19.29 6.19 33.76
CA GLN A 334 20.26 6.91 34.60
C GLN A 334 21.55 7.32 33.86
N GLU A 335 21.53 7.35 32.52
CA GLU A 335 22.70 7.70 31.72
C GLU A 335 22.94 9.21 31.75
N SER A 336 24.20 9.61 31.92
CA SER A 336 24.58 11.02 31.94
C SER A 336 24.24 11.68 30.61
N VAL A 337 23.43 12.76 30.67
CA VAL A 337 23.13 13.61 29.51
C VAL A 337 24.42 14.17 28.93
N VAL A 338 24.61 14.00 27.63
CA VAL A 338 25.78 14.50 26.89
C VAL A 338 25.51 15.92 26.42
N SER A 339 26.46 16.84 26.64
CA SER A 339 26.33 18.23 26.18
C SER A 339 26.51 18.35 24.66
N THR A 340 25.99 19.44 24.07
CA THR A 340 26.16 19.73 22.64
C THR A 340 27.65 19.78 22.24
N GLU A 341 28.51 20.37 23.08
CA GLU A 341 29.94 20.48 22.80
C GLU A 341 30.61 19.11 22.77
N GLU A 342 30.27 18.23 23.71
CA GLU A 342 30.86 16.90 23.78
C GLU A 342 30.39 16.02 22.62
N PHE A 343 29.11 16.08 22.27
CA PHE A 343 28.59 15.40 21.08
C PHE A 343 29.28 15.86 19.80
N LEU A 344 29.41 17.18 19.60
CA LEU A 344 30.08 17.74 18.42
C LEU A 344 31.58 17.45 18.40
N ARG A 345 32.25 17.41 19.56
CA ARG A 345 33.66 17.02 19.69
C ARG A 345 33.86 15.59 19.22
N ARG A 346 33.10 14.63 19.76
CA ARG A 346 33.13 13.22 19.37
C ARG A 346 32.84 13.03 17.87
N TYR A 347 31.82 13.72 17.35
CA TYR A 347 31.55 13.74 15.91
C TYR A 347 32.74 14.25 15.09
N SER A 348 33.39 15.34 15.52
CA SER A 348 34.56 15.91 14.83
C SER A 348 35.79 15.01 14.88
N GLU A 349 35.90 14.17 15.91
CA GLU A 349 36.96 13.17 16.09
C GLU A 349 36.73 11.91 15.24
N GLY A 350 35.61 11.83 14.51
CA GLY A 350 35.31 10.74 13.59
C GLY A 350 34.37 9.68 14.16
N GLU A 351 33.83 9.88 15.36
CA GLU A 351 32.82 8.97 15.92
C GLU A 351 31.52 9.06 15.12
N ARG A 352 30.93 7.91 14.80
CA ARG A 352 29.70 7.79 14.01
C ARG A 352 28.63 6.90 14.64
N ASP A 353 29.00 6.12 15.65
CA ASP A 353 28.08 5.27 16.40
C ASP A 353 27.81 5.88 17.77
N PHE A 354 26.59 6.35 17.93
CA PHE A 354 26.05 6.96 19.14
C PHE A 354 24.82 6.16 19.63
N THR A 355 24.82 4.84 19.42
CA THR A 355 23.73 3.98 19.87
C THR A 355 23.46 4.15 21.36
N GLY A 356 22.19 4.38 21.72
CA GLY A 356 21.74 4.54 23.10
C GLY A 356 22.07 5.87 23.76
N ILE A 357 22.76 6.79 23.08
CA ILE A 357 23.24 8.03 23.72
C ILE A 357 22.10 8.86 24.35
N ASN A 358 22.36 9.40 25.54
CA ASN A 358 21.45 10.36 26.16
C ASN A 358 21.73 11.79 25.69
N LEU A 359 20.90 12.29 24.77
CA LEU A 359 20.94 13.65 24.22
C LEU A 359 19.68 14.46 24.63
N ALA A 360 19.09 14.15 25.79
CA ALA A 360 17.92 14.85 26.29
C ALA A 360 18.21 16.36 26.42
N GLY A 361 17.32 17.19 25.88
CA GLY A 361 17.45 18.65 25.90
C GLY A 361 18.56 19.22 25.00
N ILE A 362 19.21 18.43 24.14
CA ILE A 362 20.26 18.93 23.25
C ILE A 362 19.73 19.99 22.28
N ASP A 363 20.53 21.02 22.00
CA ASP A 363 20.27 21.97 20.92
C ASP A 363 21.19 21.69 19.72
N LEU A 364 20.60 21.14 18.66
CA LEU A 364 21.23 20.94 17.35
C LEU A 364 20.49 21.72 16.26
N SER A 365 19.75 22.78 16.63
CA SER A 365 18.99 23.57 15.66
C SER A 365 19.87 24.12 14.52
N GLY A 366 19.38 23.97 13.29
CA GLY A 366 20.06 24.38 12.06
C GLY A 366 21.39 23.67 11.77
N LYS A 367 21.79 22.66 12.55
CA LYS A 367 23.04 21.93 12.30
C LYS A 367 22.93 21.05 11.08
N SER A 368 23.98 21.03 10.27
CA SER A 368 24.12 20.11 9.14
C SER A 368 25.36 19.25 9.38
N PHE A 369 25.18 17.95 9.18
CA PHE A 369 26.25 16.96 9.30
C PHE A 369 26.57 16.46 7.90
N ASN A 370 27.84 16.52 7.51
CA ASN A 370 28.28 16.17 6.14
C ASN A 370 28.31 14.65 5.88
N ASP A 371 27.94 13.84 6.86
CA ASP A 371 28.13 12.39 6.84
C ASP A 371 26.79 11.69 6.89
N SER A 372 26.47 10.94 5.84
CA SER A 372 25.13 10.40 5.59
C SER A 372 24.80 9.13 6.38
N LYS A 373 25.51 8.79 7.46
CA LYS A 373 25.31 7.51 8.16
C LYS A 373 25.62 7.56 9.66
N LEU A 374 25.09 8.56 10.36
CA LEU A 374 25.18 8.58 11.81
C LEU A 374 24.22 7.55 12.42
N ASN A 375 24.72 6.72 13.33
CA ASN A 375 23.88 5.78 14.08
C ASN A 375 23.50 6.37 15.44
N LEU A 376 22.22 6.71 15.59
CA LEU A 376 21.59 7.24 16.80
C LEU A 376 20.44 6.31 17.24
N SER A 377 20.52 5.01 16.92
CA SER A 377 19.50 4.05 17.35
C SER A 377 19.39 4.01 18.88
N ASN A 378 18.16 3.95 19.39
CA ASN A 378 17.82 3.99 20.82
C ASN A 378 18.28 5.26 21.57
N ALA A 379 18.69 6.32 20.88
CA ALA A 379 19.08 7.57 21.52
C ALA A 379 17.89 8.29 22.18
N ASN A 380 18.15 8.98 23.29
CA ASN A 380 17.17 9.80 23.98
C ASN A 380 17.28 11.25 23.50
N PHE A 381 16.25 11.76 22.81
CA PHE A 381 16.11 13.16 22.37
C PHE A 381 14.96 13.87 23.08
N ASN A 382 14.53 13.40 24.25
CA ASN A 382 13.43 14.03 24.97
C ASN A 382 13.77 15.50 25.27
N GLY A 383 12.85 16.41 24.91
CA GLY A 383 13.04 17.86 25.05
C GLY A 383 14.09 18.49 24.12
N ALA A 384 14.67 17.75 23.16
CA ALA A 384 15.70 18.27 22.27
C ALA A 384 15.15 19.30 21.27
N ASN A 385 16.00 20.24 20.86
CA ASN A 385 15.74 21.18 19.77
C ASN A 385 16.56 20.78 18.53
N LEU A 386 15.89 20.20 17.54
CA LEU A 386 16.44 19.75 16.25
C LEU A 386 15.88 20.57 15.09
N SER A 387 15.29 21.75 15.37
CA SER A 387 14.60 22.52 14.35
C SER A 387 15.53 22.96 13.20
N GLY A 388 15.10 22.78 11.96
CA GLY A 388 15.89 23.09 10.77
C GLY A 388 17.18 22.28 10.59
N ALA A 389 17.45 21.28 11.45
CA ALA A 389 18.64 20.45 11.34
C ALA A 389 18.57 19.56 10.09
N ASP A 390 19.73 19.28 9.49
CA ASP A 390 19.87 18.40 8.35
C ASP A 390 20.48 17.07 8.80
N LEU A 391 19.61 16.08 9.02
CA LEU A 391 19.90 14.75 9.56
C LEU A 391 19.52 13.64 8.56
N ARG A 392 19.76 13.90 7.26
CA ARG A 392 19.48 12.96 6.17
C ARG A 392 20.28 11.67 6.33
N ASP A 393 19.66 10.55 5.97
CA ASP A 393 20.22 9.20 5.98
C ASP A 393 20.64 8.66 7.39
N PHE A 394 20.27 9.35 8.47
CA PHE A 394 20.60 8.94 9.85
C PHE A 394 19.75 7.75 10.31
N ASN A 395 20.32 6.90 11.17
CA ASN A 395 19.58 5.84 11.84
C ASN A 395 19.11 6.28 13.23
N PHE A 396 17.81 6.44 13.42
CA PHE A 396 17.14 6.77 14.67
C PHE A 396 16.29 5.61 15.19
N THR A 397 16.51 4.37 14.74
CA THR A 397 15.66 3.23 15.13
C THR A 397 15.49 3.15 16.65
N GLY A 398 14.26 3.19 17.16
CA GLY A 398 13.98 3.13 18.60
C GLY A 398 14.24 4.41 19.39
N ALA A 399 14.60 5.53 18.75
CA ALA A 399 14.85 6.80 19.44
C ALA A 399 13.58 7.41 20.05
N LYS A 400 13.77 8.19 21.13
CA LYS A 400 12.69 8.85 21.89
C LYS A 400 12.69 10.35 21.64
N PHE A 401 11.54 10.94 21.28
CA PHE A 401 11.39 12.36 20.96
C PHE A 401 10.30 13.07 21.80
N LYS A 402 10.10 12.66 23.06
CA LYS A 402 9.07 13.25 23.94
C LYS A 402 9.32 14.74 24.12
N SER A 403 8.34 15.59 23.80
CA SER A 403 8.41 17.06 23.89
C SER A 403 9.55 17.70 23.08
N ALA A 404 10.05 17.03 22.04
CA ALA A 404 11.12 17.57 21.19
C ALA A 404 10.59 18.53 20.11
N ASN A 405 11.42 19.47 19.69
CA ASN A 405 11.16 20.36 18.56
C ASN A 405 11.93 19.89 17.31
N LEU A 406 11.23 19.33 16.34
CA LEU A 406 11.75 18.89 15.05
C LEU A 406 11.13 19.70 13.89
N SER A 407 10.69 20.93 14.13
CA SER A 407 10.14 21.79 13.07
C SER A 407 11.16 22.07 11.97
N GLU A 408 10.75 22.03 10.70
CA GLU A 408 11.60 22.26 9.53
C GLU A 408 12.82 21.31 9.41
N ILE A 409 12.86 20.22 10.19
CA ILE A 409 13.96 19.24 10.14
C ILE A 409 14.03 18.54 8.78
N LYS A 410 15.22 18.17 8.32
CA LYS A 410 15.43 17.39 7.08
C LYS A 410 15.85 15.97 7.42
N LEU A 411 14.97 15.01 7.14
CA LEU A 411 15.13 13.60 7.47
C LEU A 411 15.14 12.70 6.22
N TYR A 412 15.48 13.23 5.03
CA TYR A 412 15.51 12.44 3.78
C TYR A 412 16.21 11.09 3.98
N SER A 413 15.53 9.98 3.66
CA SER A 413 16.06 8.60 3.80
C SER A 413 16.48 8.17 5.21
N ALA A 414 16.12 8.91 6.26
CA ALA A 414 16.40 8.53 7.65
C ALA A 414 15.58 7.31 8.09
N ASN A 415 16.11 6.52 9.02
CA ASN A 415 15.41 5.39 9.61
C ASN A 415 14.85 5.75 10.99
N LEU A 416 13.53 5.96 11.08
CA LEU A 416 12.77 6.26 12.29
C LEU A 416 11.90 5.06 12.71
N SER A 417 12.24 3.82 12.32
CA SER A 417 11.48 2.65 12.77
C SER A 417 11.50 2.53 14.30
N HIS A 418 10.38 2.12 14.90
CA HIS A 418 10.21 1.97 16.35
C HIS A 418 10.38 3.25 17.19
N THR A 419 10.44 4.43 16.58
CA THR A 419 10.59 5.68 17.36
C THR A 419 9.30 6.08 18.06
N LYS A 420 9.43 6.78 19.19
CA LYS A 420 8.29 7.37 19.90
C LYS A 420 8.29 8.89 19.76
N PHE A 421 7.28 9.42 19.08
CA PHE A 421 6.97 10.85 19.02
C PHE A 421 5.80 11.14 19.96
N ILE A 422 6.06 11.84 21.08
CA ILE A 422 5.06 12.17 22.08
C ILE A 422 5.15 13.68 22.36
N ASN A 423 4.07 14.44 22.16
CA ASN A 423 4.07 15.91 22.30
C ASN A 423 5.15 16.58 21.43
N THR A 424 5.45 16.02 20.26
CA THR A 424 6.57 16.44 19.41
C THR A 424 6.12 17.43 18.34
N ASN A 425 6.92 18.47 18.07
CA ASN A 425 6.66 19.39 16.97
C ASN A 425 7.36 18.94 15.68
N LEU A 426 6.58 18.61 14.63
CA LEU A 426 7.05 18.20 13.31
C LEU A 426 6.54 19.13 12.19
N ASN A 427 6.09 20.35 12.52
CA ASN A 427 5.69 21.39 11.56
C ASN A 427 6.75 21.53 10.46
N LYS A 428 6.36 21.37 9.19
CA LYS A 428 7.22 21.45 8.00
C LYS A 428 8.44 20.50 7.98
N ALA A 429 8.44 19.44 8.79
CA ALA A 429 9.49 18.42 8.72
C ALA A 429 9.53 17.78 7.32
N GLN A 430 10.71 17.66 6.72
CA GLN A 430 10.92 17.00 5.43
C GLN A 430 11.21 15.52 5.66
N MET A 431 10.19 14.66 5.50
CA MET A 431 10.27 13.21 5.77
C MET A 431 10.26 12.32 4.52
N ASN A 432 10.74 12.84 3.39
CA ASN A 432 10.81 12.08 2.14
C ASN A 432 11.65 10.81 2.31
N SER A 433 11.14 9.65 1.88
CA SER A 433 11.84 8.35 1.96
C SER A 433 12.23 7.90 3.38
N VAL A 434 11.63 8.45 4.44
CA VAL A 434 11.84 8.01 5.82
C VAL A 434 11.24 6.64 6.07
N LYS A 435 11.93 5.78 6.82
CA LYS A 435 11.36 4.52 7.34
C LYS A 435 10.65 4.79 8.67
N LEU A 436 9.37 4.42 8.77
CA LEU A 436 8.51 4.65 9.95
C LEU A 436 7.90 3.36 10.51
N GLU A 437 8.50 2.20 10.22
CA GLU A 437 7.95 0.92 10.66
C GLU A 437 7.77 0.91 12.19
N LYS A 438 6.54 0.70 12.67
CA LYS A 438 6.20 0.67 14.10
C LYS A 438 6.54 1.96 14.87
N ALA A 439 6.69 3.10 14.18
CA ALA A 439 6.80 4.39 14.86
C ALA A 439 5.47 4.76 15.53
N LYS A 440 5.52 5.25 16.78
CA LYS A 440 4.35 5.72 17.54
C LYS A 440 4.27 7.24 17.48
N PHE A 441 3.08 7.79 17.19
CA PHE A 441 2.80 9.23 17.18
C PHE A 441 1.67 9.56 18.15
N ARG A 442 1.93 10.37 19.18
CA ARG A 442 0.95 10.87 20.15
C ARG A 442 1.11 12.38 20.32
N ASN A 443 0.03 13.15 20.16
CA ASN A 443 0.03 14.61 20.28
C ASN A 443 1.12 15.31 19.45
N VAL A 444 1.31 14.87 18.20
CA VAL A 444 2.32 15.42 17.30
C VAL A 444 1.75 16.58 16.51
N ASN A 445 2.47 17.71 16.45
CA ASN A 445 2.09 18.83 15.60
C ASN A 445 2.66 18.66 14.18
N LEU A 446 1.79 18.52 13.18
CA LEU A 446 2.14 18.43 11.75
C LEU A 446 1.71 19.65 10.93
N SER A 447 0.94 20.58 11.54
CA SER A 447 0.32 21.74 10.86
C SER A 447 1.30 22.80 10.43
#